data_AF-A0A117NEJ9-F1
#
_entry.id   AF-A0A117NEJ9-F1
#
_cell.length_a   1.000
_cell.length_b   1.000
_cell.length_c   1.000
_cell.angle_alpha   90.00
_cell.angle_beta   90.00
_cell.angle_gamma   90.00
#
_symmetry.space_group_name_H-M   'P 1'
#
loop_
_entity.id
_entity.type
_entity.pdbx_description
1 polymer ?
#
loop_
_entity_poly.entity_id
_entity_poly.type
_entity_poly.pdbx_seq_one_letter_code
_entity_poly.pdbx_strand_id
1 'polypeptide(L)'
;MPGSLINRLSFLALGGLMVLQFGVFEQSPTNPVGIRYVGELYLAICLGFFALFTLSTWHRPQRDYRLLMAFCLFSTVVFCGLPAVFAQLFWGQPLVYGLIEERRVLYCFSAFLVLYLAKRLTAAQFENLIILVGLLSALLCWLSYFKMLPDLREEVKDLSRPGRASTGAGAIFFGYFICIYFAGRGRSFLDGQLRPKLRNGALALFFLATIVVVLQTRQLIIVCMVFTILALRARLIGPALFGAIAIAPLILYPHLLETLGFNLDFYARSVQEGPTDNVRENTISQIINHLQLYNGLPSGSLSLMWNDGFKPIFGDYFFLSDVGIFGTVFRFGFLSVLVIPIGLAVHYLVARKLSRDLEFTLAVFLAFMVIWPLQGLFEYQGTSALLFVMQALKTFHGAPQYDVLTMHERPGALPPGRQPLPV
;
A
#
# COMPACT_ATOMS: atom_id res chain seq x y z
N MET A 1 14.74 33.70 10.38
CA MET A 1 14.29 32.71 9.37
C MET A 1 14.98 31.33 9.52
N PRO A 2 14.80 30.59 10.63
CA PRO A 2 15.35 29.23 10.81
C PRO A 2 14.49 28.10 10.20
N GLY A 3 13.32 28.39 9.61
CA GLY A 3 12.40 27.36 9.08
C GLY A 3 12.74 26.78 7.70
N SER A 4 13.53 27.47 6.86
CA SER A 4 13.72 27.01 5.46
C SER A 4 14.70 25.82 5.34
N LEU A 5 15.77 25.80 6.13
CA LEU A 5 16.79 24.74 6.07
C LEU A 5 16.28 23.43 6.68
N ILE A 6 15.60 23.50 7.83
CA ILE A 6 14.99 22.33 8.48
C ILE A 6 13.92 21.71 7.57
N ASN A 7 13.11 22.52 6.89
CA ASN A 7 12.09 22.02 5.97
C ASN A 7 12.72 21.37 4.72
N ARG A 8 13.80 21.95 4.17
CA ARG A 8 14.54 21.35 3.05
C ARG A 8 15.17 20.02 3.43
N LEU A 9 15.82 19.94 4.59
CA LEU A 9 16.39 18.69 5.10
C LEU A 9 15.31 17.64 5.35
N SER A 10 14.17 18.03 5.94
CA SER A 10 13.04 17.12 6.19
C SER A 10 12.43 16.61 4.87
N PHE A 11 12.37 17.45 3.83
CA PHE A 11 11.90 17.08 2.51
C PHE A 11 12.81 16.05 1.85
N LEU A 12 14.13 16.28 1.88
CA LEU A 12 15.11 15.34 1.33
C LEU A 12 15.13 14.02 2.11
N ALA A 13 15.12 14.10 3.44
CA ALA A 13 15.07 12.93 4.31
C ALA A 13 13.80 12.11 4.08
N LEU A 14 12.63 12.75 3.98
CA LEU A 14 11.38 12.06 3.69
C LEU A 14 11.37 11.49 2.27
N GLY A 15 11.95 12.19 1.28
CA GLY A 15 12.10 11.67 -0.08
C GLY A 15 12.92 10.38 -0.12
N GLY A 16 14.10 10.36 0.53
CA GLY A 16 14.90 9.14 0.68
C GLY A 16 14.16 8.05 1.45
N LEU A 17 13.44 8.41 2.51
CA LEU A 17 12.63 7.46 3.28
C LEU A 17 11.49 6.86 2.44
N MET A 18 10.86 7.64 1.56
CA MET A 18 9.78 7.17 0.67
C MET A 18 10.30 6.20 -0.38
N VAL A 19 11.51 6.42 -0.91
CA VAL A 19 12.19 5.46 -1.80
C VAL A 19 12.36 4.10 -1.10
N LEU A 20 12.72 4.10 0.19
CA LEU A 20 12.84 2.88 0.98
C LEU A 20 11.47 2.28 1.34
N GLN A 21 10.52 3.09 1.80
CA GLN A 21 9.16 2.67 2.17
C GLN A 21 8.42 1.95 1.02
N PHE A 22 8.65 2.39 -0.22
CA PHE A 22 8.03 1.77 -1.40
C PHE A 22 8.86 0.64 -2.01
N GLY A 23 9.98 0.26 -1.40
CA GLY A 23 10.81 -0.86 -1.86
C GLY A 23 11.45 -0.62 -3.23
N VAL A 24 11.81 0.62 -3.57
CA VAL A 24 12.42 0.94 -4.88
C VAL A 24 13.71 0.15 -5.10
N PHE A 25 14.56 0.07 -4.08
CA PHE A 25 15.81 -0.70 -4.11
C PHE A 25 15.75 -1.98 -3.26
N GLU A 26 14.56 -2.43 -2.88
CA GLU A 26 14.42 -3.69 -2.14
C GLU A 26 14.63 -4.88 -3.08
N GLN A 27 15.39 -5.88 -2.62
CA GLN A 27 15.59 -7.11 -3.38
C GLN A 27 14.29 -7.89 -3.51
N SER A 28 13.91 -8.19 -4.75
CA SER A 28 12.74 -9.02 -5.08
C SER A 28 13.00 -9.73 -6.42
N PRO A 29 12.44 -10.94 -6.64
CA PRO A 29 12.59 -11.65 -7.92
C PRO A 29 12.18 -10.82 -9.15
N THR A 30 11.32 -9.83 -8.94
CA THR A 30 10.78 -8.95 -9.98
C THR A 30 11.37 -7.53 -9.92
N ASN A 31 12.37 -7.25 -9.08
CA ASN A 31 13.07 -5.96 -9.02
C ASN A 31 14.51 -6.09 -9.57
N PRO A 32 14.79 -5.60 -10.79
CA PRO A 32 16.10 -5.71 -11.45
C PRO A 32 17.22 -4.92 -10.75
N VAL A 33 16.87 -3.86 -10.00
CA VAL A 33 17.83 -2.99 -9.31
C VAL A 33 17.79 -3.16 -7.78
N GLY A 34 17.24 -4.28 -7.33
CA GLY A 34 17.10 -4.58 -5.90
C GLY A 34 18.47 -4.87 -5.25
N ILE A 35 18.67 -4.33 -4.05
CA ILE A 35 19.89 -4.49 -3.26
C ILE A 35 19.53 -5.30 -2.01
N ARG A 36 20.36 -6.31 -1.71
CA ARG A 36 20.19 -7.19 -0.55
C ARG A 36 20.22 -6.39 0.76
N TYR A 37 19.39 -6.79 1.72
CA TYR A 37 19.29 -6.18 3.06
C TYR A 37 18.77 -4.73 3.13
N VAL A 38 18.37 -4.10 2.02
CA VAL A 38 17.82 -2.73 2.06
C VAL A 38 16.49 -2.67 2.83
N GLY A 39 15.63 -3.67 2.66
CA GLY A 39 14.37 -3.77 3.42
C GLY A 39 14.61 -3.93 4.92
N GLU A 40 15.54 -4.82 5.30
CA GLU A 40 15.94 -5.04 6.68
C GLU A 40 16.57 -3.78 7.32
N LEU A 41 17.43 -3.07 6.58
CA LEU A 41 18.01 -1.81 7.04
C LEU A 41 16.94 -0.75 7.24
N TYR A 42 15.99 -0.62 6.31
CA TYR A 42 14.86 0.29 6.44
C TYR A 42 14.04 -0.01 7.69
N LEU A 43 13.70 -1.28 7.91
CA LEU A 43 12.96 -1.73 9.08
C LEU A 43 13.72 -1.41 10.37
N ALA A 44 15.04 -1.65 10.42
CA ALA A 44 15.88 -1.33 11.57
C ALA A 44 15.88 0.17 11.89
N ILE A 45 15.95 1.03 10.87
CA ILE A 45 15.85 2.49 11.02
C ILE A 45 14.48 2.87 11.62
N CYS A 46 13.39 2.31 11.11
CA CYS A 46 12.05 2.59 11.60
C CYS A 46 11.83 2.14 13.05
N LEU A 47 12.28 0.94 13.40
CA LEU A 47 12.18 0.41 14.77
C LEU A 47 13.07 1.19 15.75
N GLY A 48 14.31 1.50 15.35
CA GLY A 48 15.22 2.33 16.13
C GLY A 48 14.66 3.73 16.38
N PHE A 49 14.09 4.36 15.34
CA PHE A 49 13.41 5.64 15.48
C PHE A 49 12.19 5.54 16.41
N PHE A 50 11.36 4.50 16.27
CA PHE A 50 10.22 4.27 17.15
C PHE A 50 10.64 4.16 18.63
N ALA A 51 11.70 3.39 18.93
CA ALA A 51 12.22 3.25 20.29
C ALA A 51 12.70 4.59 20.86
N LEU A 52 13.53 5.33 20.11
CA LEU A 52 14.02 6.65 20.55
C LEU A 52 12.89 7.68 20.69
N PHE A 53 11.94 7.67 19.76
CA PHE A 53 10.79 8.57 19.77
C PHE A 53 9.88 8.31 20.97
N THR A 54 9.57 7.05 21.27
CA THR A 54 8.74 6.68 22.42
C THR A 54 9.42 6.99 23.75
N LEU A 55 10.72 6.72 23.89
CA LEU A 55 11.50 7.08 25.08
C LEU A 55 11.52 8.60 25.32
N SER A 56 11.72 9.40 24.27
CA SER A 56 11.80 10.86 24.38
C SER A 56 10.43 11.54 24.59
N THR A 57 9.34 10.94 24.13
CA THR A 57 7.99 11.55 24.16
C THR A 57 7.02 10.88 25.14
N TRP A 58 7.49 9.92 25.95
CA TRP A 58 6.67 9.11 26.87
C TRP A 58 5.68 9.93 27.73
N HIS A 59 6.12 11.10 28.20
CA HIS A 59 5.34 11.93 29.13
C HIS A 59 4.27 12.80 28.43
N ARG A 60 4.37 13.01 27.11
CA ARG A 60 3.46 13.87 26.35
C ARG A 60 3.18 13.33 24.94
N PRO A 61 2.63 12.11 24.82
CA PRO A 61 2.41 11.52 23.51
C PRO A 61 1.21 12.18 22.81
N GLN A 62 1.44 12.75 21.63
CA GLN A 62 0.36 13.33 20.82
C GLN A 62 -0.67 12.25 20.46
N ARG A 63 -1.94 12.65 20.29
CA ARG A 63 -3.06 11.71 20.12
C ARG A 63 -2.87 10.77 18.94
N ASP A 64 -2.41 11.28 17.81
CA ASP A 64 -2.13 10.53 16.60
C ASP A 64 -1.01 9.51 16.78
N TYR A 65 0.11 9.88 17.42
CA TYR A 65 1.17 8.91 17.75
C TYR A 65 0.70 7.82 18.72
N ARG A 66 -0.17 8.13 19.68
CA ARG A 66 -0.76 7.10 20.57
C ARG A 66 -1.61 6.10 19.81
N LEU A 67 -2.43 6.58 18.87
CA LEU A 67 -3.27 5.72 18.04
C LEU A 67 -2.42 4.83 17.13
N LEU A 68 -1.38 5.38 16.51
CA LEU A 68 -0.41 4.61 15.74
C LEU A 68 0.33 3.59 16.61
N MET A 69 0.75 3.95 17.82
CA MET A 69 1.40 3.03 18.76
C MET A 69 0.49 1.85 19.10
N ALA A 70 -0.76 2.13 19.47
CA ALA A 70 -1.74 1.09 19.78
C ALA A 70 -1.97 0.16 18.58
N PHE A 71 -2.04 0.71 17.36
CA PHE A 71 -2.14 -0.09 16.15
C PHE A 71 -0.90 -0.94 15.89
N CYS A 72 0.31 -0.37 15.97
CA CYS A 72 1.55 -1.11 15.72
C CYS A 72 1.75 -2.25 16.75
N LEU A 73 1.45 -2.00 18.03
CA LEU A 73 1.49 -3.02 19.07
C LEU A 73 0.45 -4.11 18.84
N PHE A 74 -0.80 -3.74 18.52
CA PHE A 74 -1.84 -4.70 18.15
C PHE A 74 -1.40 -5.57 16.98
N SER A 75 -0.94 -4.96 15.89
CA SER A 75 -0.52 -5.68 14.70
C SER A 75 0.67 -6.60 14.97
N THR A 76 1.65 -6.14 15.76
CA THR A 76 2.82 -6.95 16.14
C THR A 76 2.42 -8.14 16.99
N VAL A 77 1.59 -7.94 18.01
CA VAL A 77 1.15 -9.03 18.90
C VAL A 77 0.29 -10.03 18.13
N VAL A 78 -0.69 -9.55 17.37
CA VAL A 78 -1.69 -10.41 16.74
C VAL A 78 -1.15 -11.07 15.47
N PHE A 79 -0.48 -10.35 14.58
CA PHE A 79 -0.07 -10.87 13.27
C PHE A 79 1.38 -11.34 13.19
N CYS A 80 2.20 -11.07 14.20
CA CYS A 80 3.58 -11.60 14.27
C CYS A 80 3.74 -12.52 15.50
N GLY A 81 3.33 -12.08 16.68
CA GLY A 81 3.45 -12.84 17.93
C GLY A 81 2.60 -14.12 17.95
N LEU A 82 1.30 -14.02 17.73
CA LEU A 82 0.42 -15.19 17.78
C LEU A 82 0.77 -16.27 16.75
N PRO A 83 1.03 -15.96 15.45
CA PRO A 83 1.47 -16.98 14.51
C PRO A 83 2.77 -17.66 14.89
N ALA A 84 3.72 -16.95 15.51
CA ALA A 84 4.95 -17.53 16.02
C ALA A 84 4.70 -18.50 17.19
N VAL A 85 3.80 -18.13 18.11
CA VAL A 85 3.37 -19.00 19.22
C VAL A 85 2.65 -20.24 18.69
N PHE A 86 1.72 -20.10 17.75
CA PHE A 86 1.04 -21.24 17.14
C PHE A 86 2.00 -22.16 16.40
N ALA A 87 3.00 -21.60 15.70
CA ALA A 87 4.02 -22.40 15.05
C ALA A 87 4.86 -23.22 16.06
N GLN A 88 5.17 -22.62 17.22
CA GLN A 88 5.85 -23.32 18.30
C GLN A 88 4.99 -24.45 18.87
N LEU A 89 3.72 -24.18 19.15
CA LEU A 89 2.82 -25.15 19.76
C LEU A 89 2.49 -26.32 18.83
N PHE A 90 2.31 -26.03 17.54
CA PHE A 90 1.88 -27.04 16.57
C PHE A 90 3.07 -27.82 15.99
N TRP A 91 4.16 -27.13 15.63
CA TRP A 91 5.29 -27.74 14.91
C TRP A 91 6.55 -27.88 15.76
N GLY A 92 6.64 -27.22 16.92
CA GLY A 92 7.86 -27.18 17.73
C GLY A 92 8.89 -26.14 17.27
N GLN A 93 8.53 -25.23 16.37
CA GLN A 93 9.43 -24.17 15.91
C GLN A 93 9.77 -23.18 17.04
N PRO A 94 11.06 -22.87 17.30
CA PRO A 94 11.42 -21.81 18.24
C PRO A 94 10.85 -20.44 17.83
N LEU A 95 10.38 -19.65 18.81
CA LEU A 95 9.70 -18.37 18.58
C LEU A 95 10.47 -17.40 17.69
N VAL A 96 11.81 -17.34 17.83
CA VAL A 96 12.66 -16.41 17.08
C VAL A 96 12.49 -16.60 15.57
N TYR A 97 12.40 -17.83 15.09
CA TYR A 97 12.19 -18.11 13.68
C TYR A 97 10.81 -17.65 13.20
N GLY A 98 9.77 -17.86 14.01
CA GLY A 98 8.42 -17.38 13.70
C GLY A 98 8.33 -15.85 13.63
N LEU A 99 9.01 -15.15 14.54
CA LEU A 99 9.08 -13.68 14.52
C LEU A 99 9.82 -13.15 13.27
N ILE A 100 10.89 -13.83 12.85
CA ILE A 100 11.63 -13.49 11.62
C ILE A 100 10.78 -13.70 10.38
N GLU A 101 9.98 -14.76 10.34
CA GLU A 101 9.11 -15.06 9.20
C GLU A 101 8.05 -13.96 9.00
N GLU A 102 7.41 -13.53 10.08
CA GLU A 102 6.36 -12.51 10.06
C GLU A 102 6.88 -11.07 10.17
N ARG A 103 8.19 -10.84 9.94
CA ARG A 103 8.82 -9.50 10.05
C ARG A 103 8.18 -8.43 9.16
N ARG A 104 7.46 -8.82 8.10
CA ARG A 104 6.74 -7.93 7.18
C ARG A 104 5.67 -7.10 7.90
N VAL A 105 5.10 -7.61 9.00
CA VAL A 105 4.14 -6.89 9.85
C VAL A 105 4.80 -5.69 10.55
N LEU A 106 6.10 -5.79 10.88
CA LEU A 106 6.83 -4.75 11.60
C LEU A 106 7.05 -3.48 10.75
N TYR A 107 6.83 -3.54 9.43
CA TYR A 107 6.79 -2.33 8.59
C TYR A 107 5.70 -1.34 9.02
N CYS A 108 4.73 -1.74 9.87
CA CYS A 108 3.78 -0.80 10.45
C CYS A 108 4.45 0.35 11.24
N PHE A 109 5.63 0.11 11.83
CA PHE A 109 6.37 1.11 12.59
C PHE A 109 6.96 2.24 11.73
N SER A 110 7.00 2.07 10.39
CA SER A 110 7.33 3.15 9.45
C SER A 110 6.46 4.39 9.65
N ALA A 111 5.21 4.22 10.11
CA ALA A 111 4.26 5.31 10.32
C ALA A 111 4.82 6.42 11.24
N PHE A 112 5.64 6.08 12.23
CA PHE A 112 6.20 7.05 13.17
C PHE A 112 7.18 8.01 12.49
N LEU A 113 8.17 7.44 11.82
CA LEU A 113 9.22 8.20 11.16
C LEU A 113 8.65 8.99 9.97
N VAL A 114 7.76 8.37 9.20
CA VAL A 114 7.07 9.04 8.09
C VAL A 114 6.22 10.21 8.61
N LEU A 115 5.37 10.00 9.62
CA LEU A 115 4.53 11.07 10.17
C LEU A 115 5.36 12.21 10.78
N TYR A 116 6.44 11.86 11.49
CA TYR A 116 7.33 12.84 12.11
C TYR A 116 7.98 13.78 11.10
N LEU A 117 8.49 13.25 9.98
CA LEU A 117 9.05 14.07 8.92
C LEU A 117 7.95 14.79 8.12
N ALA A 118 6.83 14.14 7.87
CA ALA A 118 5.73 14.70 7.07
C ALA A 118 5.05 15.91 7.73
N LYS A 119 4.92 15.94 9.06
CA LYS A 119 4.40 17.11 9.80
C LYS A 119 5.23 18.40 9.62
N ARG A 120 6.47 18.29 9.11
CA ARG A 120 7.36 19.43 8.85
C ARG A 120 7.21 19.96 7.42
N LEU A 121 6.39 19.31 6.60
CA LEU A 121 6.15 19.66 5.20
C LEU A 121 4.75 20.22 5.04
N THR A 122 4.51 20.89 3.91
CA THR A 122 3.14 21.21 3.49
C THR A 122 2.47 19.97 2.91
N ALA A 123 1.14 19.92 2.92
CA ALA A 123 0.38 18.83 2.28
C ALA A 123 0.78 18.63 0.80
N ALA A 124 0.94 19.73 0.05
CA ALA A 124 1.41 19.68 -1.33
C ALA A 124 2.81 19.06 -1.48
N GLN A 125 3.75 19.38 -0.57
CA GLN A 125 5.09 18.80 -0.58
C GLN A 125 5.04 17.28 -0.32
N PHE A 126 4.25 16.84 0.65
CA PHE A 126 4.06 15.41 0.95
C PHE A 126 3.44 14.65 -0.24
N GLU A 127 2.36 15.19 -0.82
CA GLU A 127 1.70 14.60 -2.01
C GLU A 127 2.66 14.52 -3.20
N ASN A 128 3.41 15.59 -3.46
CA ASN A 128 4.38 15.63 -4.56
C ASN A 128 5.56 14.67 -4.34
N LEU A 129 5.98 14.41 -3.10
CA LEU A 129 7.03 13.42 -2.82
C LEU A 129 6.60 12.01 -3.23
N ILE A 130 5.36 11.61 -2.91
CA ILE A 130 4.84 10.31 -3.32
C ILE A 130 4.76 10.21 -4.85
N ILE A 131 4.28 11.26 -5.52
CA ILE A 131 4.23 11.31 -6.99
C ILE A 131 5.64 11.25 -7.59
N LEU A 132 6.61 11.98 -7.02
CA LEU A 132 8.00 12.01 -7.51
C LEU A 132 8.69 10.66 -7.35
N VAL A 133 8.51 9.99 -6.22
CA VAL A 133 9.03 8.63 -6.01
C VAL A 133 8.32 7.63 -6.93
N GLY A 134 7.03 7.82 -7.18
CA GLY A 134 6.29 7.08 -8.19
C GLY A 134 6.88 7.26 -9.59
N LEU A 135 7.18 8.51 -9.99
CA LEU A 135 7.80 8.83 -11.29
C LEU A 135 9.19 8.23 -11.41
N LEU A 136 10.01 8.30 -10.36
CA LEU A 136 11.31 7.63 -10.30
C LEU A 136 11.15 6.12 -10.50
N SER A 137 10.21 5.50 -9.80
CA SER A 137 9.93 4.07 -9.88
C SER A 137 9.46 3.66 -11.28
N ALA A 138 8.57 4.45 -11.89
CA ALA A 138 8.11 4.23 -13.25
C ALA A 138 9.25 4.38 -14.26
N LEU A 139 10.10 5.40 -14.12
CA LEU A 139 11.29 5.59 -14.95
C LEU A 139 12.21 4.38 -14.87
N LEU A 140 12.53 3.90 -13.68
CA LEU A 140 13.38 2.70 -13.49
C LEU A 140 12.73 1.46 -14.11
N CYS A 141 11.41 1.28 -13.96
CA CYS A 141 10.68 0.21 -14.63
C CYS A 141 10.84 0.29 -16.16
N TRP A 142 10.62 1.45 -16.78
CA TRP A 142 10.77 1.64 -18.22
C TRP A 142 12.22 1.46 -18.71
N LEU A 143 13.21 1.97 -17.98
CA LEU A 143 14.61 1.76 -18.31
C LEU A 143 14.98 0.27 -18.25
N SER A 144 14.46 -0.47 -17.26
CA SER A 144 14.63 -1.92 -17.22
C SER A 144 13.90 -2.62 -18.37
N TYR A 145 12.70 -2.15 -18.74
CA TYR A 145 11.93 -2.70 -19.84
C TYR A 145 12.68 -2.62 -21.17
N PHE A 146 13.33 -1.47 -21.43
CA PHE A 146 14.20 -1.27 -22.58
C PHE A 146 15.61 -1.86 -22.42
N LYS A 147 15.85 -2.66 -21.36
CA LYS A 147 17.15 -3.30 -21.06
C LYS A 147 18.31 -2.31 -20.92
N MET A 148 18.02 -1.07 -20.50
CA MET A 148 19.02 -0.02 -20.26
C MET A 148 19.64 -0.07 -18.86
N LEU A 149 19.03 -0.82 -17.92
CA LEU A 149 19.56 -1.03 -16.57
C LEU A 149 20.23 -2.40 -16.44
N PRO A 150 21.29 -2.50 -15.63
CA PRO A 150 21.87 -3.80 -15.27
C PRO A 150 20.86 -4.61 -14.45
N ASP A 151 20.81 -5.92 -14.72
CA ASP A 151 20.00 -6.87 -13.95
C ASP A 151 20.84 -7.40 -12.78
N LEU A 152 20.61 -6.85 -11.58
CA LEU A 152 21.33 -7.19 -10.35
C LEU A 152 20.75 -8.43 -9.63
N ARG A 153 19.78 -9.13 -10.23
CA ARG A 153 19.17 -10.32 -9.62
C ARG A 153 20.10 -11.53 -9.76
N GLU A 154 20.75 -11.92 -8.66
CA GLU A 154 21.71 -13.03 -8.62
C GLU A 154 21.09 -14.42 -8.45
N GLU A 155 20.01 -14.57 -7.67
CA GLU A 155 19.64 -15.90 -7.11
C GLU A 155 18.32 -16.50 -7.64
N VAL A 156 17.32 -15.70 -8.05
CA VAL A 156 16.04 -16.23 -8.58
C VAL A 156 15.42 -15.23 -9.55
N LYS A 157 15.57 -15.46 -10.86
CA LYS A 157 14.75 -14.76 -11.85
C LYS A 157 13.39 -15.43 -11.89
N ASP A 158 12.32 -14.67 -11.70
CA ASP A 158 10.99 -15.17 -12.04
C ASP A 158 10.91 -15.35 -13.57
N LEU A 159 11.19 -16.58 -14.01
CA LEU A 159 11.15 -16.97 -15.43
C LEU A 159 9.73 -17.21 -15.92
N SER A 160 8.74 -17.29 -15.02
CA SER A 160 7.34 -17.48 -15.41
C SER A 160 6.80 -16.30 -16.22
N ARG A 161 7.44 -15.12 -16.11
CA ARG A 161 7.03 -13.87 -16.77
C ARG A 161 8.25 -13.06 -17.26
N PRO A 162 8.84 -13.42 -18.40
CA PRO A 162 10.03 -12.75 -18.92
C PRO A 162 9.74 -11.26 -19.23
N GLY A 163 10.65 -10.37 -18.81
CA GLY A 163 10.58 -8.92 -19.09
C GLY A 163 9.90 -8.05 -18.02
N ARG A 164 9.34 -8.65 -16.97
CA ARG A 164 8.71 -7.89 -15.87
C ARG A 164 9.74 -7.13 -15.03
N ALA A 165 9.50 -5.83 -14.84
CA ALA A 165 10.19 -4.99 -13.87
C ALA A 165 9.16 -4.33 -12.95
N SER A 166 9.32 -4.50 -11.64
CA SER A 166 8.39 -4.02 -10.61
C SER A 166 9.09 -3.18 -9.54
N THR A 167 10.12 -2.45 -9.95
CA THR A 167 10.86 -1.50 -9.12
C THR A 167 9.89 -0.48 -8.52
N GLY A 168 9.74 -0.50 -7.19
CA GLY A 168 8.89 0.47 -6.49
C GLY A 168 7.40 0.41 -6.87
N ALA A 169 6.86 -0.78 -7.16
CA ALA A 169 5.44 -0.94 -7.54
C ALA A 169 4.48 -0.22 -6.58
N GLY A 170 4.79 -0.25 -5.28
CA GLY A 170 4.23 0.58 -4.21
C GLY A 170 3.95 2.04 -4.61
N ALA A 171 5.02 2.73 -4.98
CA ALA A 171 4.99 4.15 -5.31
C ALA A 171 4.20 4.44 -6.58
N ILE A 172 4.27 3.54 -7.57
CA ILE A 172 3.57 3.69 -8.85
C ILE A 172 2.05 3.68 -8.64
N PHE A 173 1.52 2.70 -7.89
CA PHE A 173 0.06 2.65 -7.68
C PHE A 173 -0.42 3.73 -6.70
N PHE A 174 0.34 4.10 -5.67
CA PHE A 174 -0.03 5.23 -4.80
C PHE A 174 0.03 6.56 -5.58
N GLY A 175 1.03 6.74 -6.44
CA GLY A 175 1.10 7.86 -7.38
C GLY A 175 -0.12 7.91 -8.29
N TYR A 176 -0.54 6.76 -8.83
CA TYR A 176 -1.77 6.63 -9.60
C TYR A 176 -3.01 7.04 -8.80
N PHE A 177 -3.20 6.52 -7.57
CA PHE A 177 -4.35 6.83 -6.71
C PHE A 177 -4.45 8.31 -6.39
N ILE A 178 -3.33 8.94 -6.03
CA ILE A 178 -3.29 10.38 -5.74
C ILE A 178 -3.64 11.18 -7.00
N CYS A 179 -3.04 10.84 -8.14
CA CYS A 179 -3.27 11.53 -9.41
C CYS A 179 -4.72 11.41 -9.92
N ILE A 180 -5.32 10.22 -9.88
CA ILE A 180 -6.72 10.02 -10.31
C ILE A 180 -7.70 10.69 -9.35
N TYR A 181 -7.40 10.70 -8.06
CA TYR A 181 -8.20 11.44 -7.08
C TYR A 181 -8.19 12.95 -7.37
N PHE A 182 -7.01 13.53 -7.65
CA PHE A 182 -6.90 14.94 -8.04
C PHE A 182 -7.53 15.23 -9.39
N ALA A 183 -7.41 14.35 -10.38
CA ALA A 183 -8.06 14.51 -11.67
C ALA A 183 -9.59 14.53 -11.53
N GLY A 184 -10.15 13.64 -10.70
CA GLY A 184 -11.59 13.55 -10.45
C GLY A 184 -12.15 14.69 -9.61
N ARG A 185 -11.52 14.98 -8.48
CA ARG A 185 -12.05 15.92 -7.47
C ARG A 185 -11.50 17.34 -7.59
N GLY A 186 -10.33 17.53 -8.21
CA GLY A 186 -9.68 18.83 -8.35
C GLY A 186 -9.17 19.45 -7.05
N ARG A 187 -9.18 18.70 -5.95
CA ARG A 187 -8.77 19.14 -4.63
C ARG A 187 -7.92 18.09 -3.94
N SER A 188 -7.01 18.53 -3.07
CA SER A 188 -6.25 17.67 -2.18
C SER A 188 -7.16 16.91 -1.21
N PHE A 189 -6.78 15.68 -0.86
CA PHE A 189 -7.43 14.93 0.22
C PHE A 189 -6.89 15.29 1.62
N LEU A 190 -5.78 16.02 1.71
CA LEU A 190 -5.14 16.43 2.97
C LEU A 190 -5.59 17.82 3.43
N ASP A 191 -5.46 18.82 2.56
CA ASP A 191 -5.68 20.24 2.90
C ASP A 191 -6.90 20.85 2.19
N GLY A 192 -7.54 20.11 1.27
CA GLY A 192 -8.68 20.59 0.48
C GLY A 192 -8.33 21.65 -0.59
N GLN A 193 -7.06 22.04 -0.72
CA GLN A 193 -6.61 23.03 -1.68
C GLN A 193 -6.75 22.53 -3.12
N LEU A 194 -6.92 23.46 -4.06
CA LEU A 194 -7.07 23.12 -5.48
C LEU A 194 -5.81 22.46 -6.03
N ARG A 195 -6.01 21.46 -6.89
CA ARG A 195 -4.95 20.73 -7.60
C ARG A 195 -5.29 20.71 -9.10
N PRO A 196 -4.28 20.90 -9.99
CA PRO A 196 -4.53 20.98 -11.43
C PRO A 196 -5.00 19.64 -12.01
N LYS A 197 -6.24 19.58 -12.52
CA LYS A 197 -6.84 18.33 -13.01
C LYS A 197 -6.10 17.74 -14.21
N LEU A 198 -5.77 18.56 -15.21
CA LEU A 198 -5.16 18.10 -16.46
C LEU A 198 -3.79 17.44 -16.23
N ARG A 199 -2.90 18.12 -15.47
CA ARG A 199 -1.57 17.59 -15.12
C ARG A 199 -1.67 16.23 -14.42
N ASN A 200 -2.56 16.12 -13.42
CA ASN A 200 -2.71 14.89 -12.67
C ASN A 200 -3.40 13.78 -13.49
N GLY A 201 -4.29 14.14 -14.42
CA GLY A 201 -4.85 13.19 -15.39
C GLY A 201 -3.78 12.60 -16.32
N ALA A 202 -2.88 13.44 -16.84
CA ALA A 202 -1.75 12.98 -17.67
C ALA A 202 -0.79 12.07 -16.88
N LEU A 203 -0.47 12.44 -15.63
CA LEU A 203 0.35 11.60 -14.75
C LEU A 203 -0.34 10.28 -14.40
N ALA A 204 -1.65 10.28 -14.16
CA ALA A 204 -2.42 9.06 -13.92
C ALA A 204 -2.38 8.13 -15.14
N LEU A 205 -2.48 8.67 -16.36
CA LEU A 205 -2.34 7.89 -17.59
C LEU A 205 -0.93 7.29 -17.72
N PHE A 206 0.11 8.06 -17.41
CA PHE A 206 1.49 7.57 -17.42
C PHE A 206 1.72 6.43 -16.41
N PHE A 207 1.21 6.57 -15.18
CA PHE A 207 1.28 5.48 -14.20
C PHE A 207 0.47 4.26 -14.63
N LEU A 208 -0.73 4.45 -15.18
CA LEU A 208 -1.55 3.36 -15.69
C LEU A 208 -0.85 2.61 -16.83
N ALA A 209 -0.25 3.33 -17.78
CA ALA A 209 0.55 2.75 -18.86
C ALA A 209 1.71 1.92 -18.31
N THR A 210 2.41 2.44 -17.29
CA THR A 210 3.50 1.70 -16.62
C THR A 210 2.99 0.41 -15.95
N ILE A 211 1.83 0.47 -15.27
CA ILE A 211 1.21 -0.70 -14.61
C ILE A 211 0.82 -1.77 -15.63
N VAL A 212 0.23 -1.35 -16.76
CA VAL A 212 -0.30 -2.25 -17.79
C VAL A 212 0.80 -2.83 -18.67
N VAL A 213 1.76 -2.02 -19.13
CA VAL A 213 2.80 -2.42 -20.09
C VAL A 213 4.00 -3.07 -19.40
N VAL A 214 4.50 -2.49 -18.31
CA VAL A 214 5.78 -2.91 -17.71
C VAL A 214 5.59 -3.85 -16.53
N LEU A 215 4.73 -3.48 -15.57
CA LEU A 215 4.51 -4.31 -14.38
C LEU A 215 3.66 -5.55 -14.69
N GLN A 216 2.77 -5.47 -15.68
CA GLN A 216 1.90 -6.55 -16.17
C GLN A 216 1.20 -7.34 -15.05
N THR A 217 0.77 -6.63 -13.99
CA THR A 217 0.21 -7.27 -12.79
C THR A 217 -1.31 -7.15 -12.78
N ARG A 218 -2.01 -8.22 -13.16
CA ARG A 218 -3.50 -8.26 -13.26
C ARG A 218 -4.20 -7.79 -11.99
N GLN A 219 -3.70 -8.22 -10.84
CA GLN A 219 -4.24 -7.84 -9.53
C GLN A 219 -4.20 -6.32 -9.32
N LEU A 220 -3.06 -5.68 -9.63
CA LEU A 220 -2.90 -4.23 -9.49
C LEU A 220 -3.79 -3.45 -10.46
N ILE A 221 -4.02 -3.97 -11.67
CA ILE A 221 -4.96 -3.37 -12.63
C ILE A 221 -6.39 -3.36 -12.05
N ILE A 222 -6.83 -4.48 -11.45
CA ILE A 222 -8.14 -4.58 -10.80
C ILE A 222 -8.25 -3.59 -9.64
N VAL A 223 -7.22 -3.51 -8.78
CA VAL A 223 -7.19 -2.52 -7.68
C VAL A 223 -7.31 -1.08 -8.23
N CYS A 224 -6.57 -0.76 -9.28
CA CYS A 224 -6.62 0.57 -9.91
C CYS A 224 -7.99 0.89 -10.51
N MET A 225 -8.65 -0.10 -11.13
CA MET A 225 -10.00 0.05 -11.67
C MET A 225 -11.01 0.32 -10.55
N VAL A 226 -11.01 -0.51 -9.49
CA VAL A 226 -11.91 -0.36 -8.35
C VAL A 226 -11.69 0.99 -7.67
N PHE A 227 -10.44 1.37 -7.41
CA PHE A 227 -10.12 2.67 -6.84
C PHE A 227 -10.65 3.82 -7.70
N THR A 228 -10.49 3.74 -9.02
CA THR A 228 -10.98 4.77 -9.96
C THR A 228 -12.50 4.90 -9.89
N ILE A 229 -13.24 3.79 -9.86
CA ILE A 229 -14.69 3.79 -9.71
C ILE A 229 -15.10 4.47 -8.39
N LEU A 230 -14.43 4.13 -7.29
CA LEU A 230 -14.70 4.70 -5.97
C LEU A 230 -14.35 6.19 -5.88
N ALA A 231 -13.20 6.60 -6.43
CA ALA A 231 -12.72 7.98 -6.39
C ALA A 231 -13.60 8.93 -7.24
N LEU A 232 -14.00 8.46 -8.43
CA LEU A 232 -14.75 9.26 -9.40
C LEU A 232 -16.27 9.21 -9.18
N ARG A 233 -16.77 8.37 -8.27
CA ARG A 233 -18.19 8.21 -7.87
C ARG A 233 -19.15 8.26 -9.05
N ALA A 234 -19.29 7.14 -9.77
CA ALA A 234 -20.33 6.86 -10.78
C ALA A 234 -20.56 7.89 -11.92
N ARG A 235 -19.84 9.03 -11.99
CA ARG A 235 -19.76 9.88 -13.20
C ARG A 235 -18.81 9.23 -14.22
N LEU A 236 -19.14 8.00 -14.59
CA LEU A 236 -18.29 7.06 -15.33
C LEU A 236 -18.12 7.40 -16.81
N ILE A 237 -18.87 8.36 -17.35
CA ILE A 237 -18.85 8.66 -18.79
C ILE A 237 -17.49 9.21 -19.22
N GLY A 238 -16.94 10.20 -18.52
CA GLY A 238 -15.63 10.78 -18.86
C GLY A 238 -14.44 9.82 -18.72
N PRO A 239 -14.31 9.09 -17.60
CA PRO A 239 -13.24 8.13 -17.36
C PRO A 239 -13.34 6.85 -18.21
N ALA A 240 -14.55 6.37 -18.49
CA ALA A 240 -14.75 5.24 -19.40
C ALA A 240 -14.45 5.64 -20.85
N LEU A 241 -14.85 6.83 -21.27
CA LEU A 241 -14.49 7.37 -22.60
C LEU A 241 -12.98 7.60 -22.71
N PHE A 242 -12.33 8.10 -21.65
CA PHE A 242 -10.87 8.28 -21.61
C PHE A 242 -10.12 6.94 -21.59
N GLY A 243 -10.61 5.95 -20.83
CA GLY A 243 -10.09 4.59 -20.86
C GLY A 243 -10.28 3.94 -22.23
N ALA A 244 -11.44 4.11 -22.85
CA ALA A 244 -11.71 3.66 -24.21
C ALA A 244 -10.80 4.33 -25.25
N ILE A 245 -10.52 5.63 -25.13
CA ILE A 245 -9.58 6.36 -26.01
C ILE A 245 -8.13 5.93 -25.75
N ALA A 246 -7.73 5.66 -24.52
CA ALA A 246 -6.38 5.19 -24.19
C ALA A 246 -6.15 3.73 -24.64
N ILE A 247 -7.22 2.91 -24.64
CA ILE A 247 -7.20 1.52 -25.09
C ILE A 247 -7.48 1.42 -26.60
N ALA A 248 -8.12 2.41 -27.23
CA ALA A 248 -8.49 2.39 -28.64
C ALA A 248 -7.30 2.18 -29.59
N PRO A 249 -6.13 2.82 -29.42
CA PRO A 249 -4.94 2.51 -30.21
C PRO A 249 -4.49 1.04 -30.09
N LEU A 250 -4.69 0.43 -28.92
CA LEU A 250 -4.34 -0.96 -28.64
C LEU A 250 -5.35 -1.95 -29.28
N ILE A 251 -6.63 -1.56 -29.41
CA ILE A 251 -7.67 -2.36 -30.08
C ILE A 251 -7.60 -2.20 -31.61
N LEU A 252 -7.39 -0.98 -32.10
CA LEU A 252 -7.39 -0.67 -33.53
C LEU A 252 -6.10 -1.12 -34.23
N TYR A 253 -4.99 -1.21 -33.50
CA TYR A 253 -3.70 -1.65 -34.01
C TYR A 253 -3.09 -2.71 -33.09
N PRO A 254 -3.55 -3.98 -33.17
CA PRO A 254 -3.03 -5.05 -32.32
C PRO A 254 -1.52 -5.30 -32.52
N HIS A 255 -0.97 -5.01 -33.70
CA HIS A 255 0.47 -5.14 -33.94
C HIS A 255 1.30 -4.17 -33.08
N LEU A 256 0.74 -3.02 -32.67
CA LEU A 256 1.37 -2.06 -31.76
C LEU A 256 1.58 -2.67 -30.36
N LEU A 257 0.71 -3.60 -29.93
CA LEU A 257 0.91 -4.36 -28.70
C LEU A 257 2.17 -5.23 -28.81
N GLU A 258 2.34 -5.95 -29.91
CA GLU A 258 3.55 -6.76 -30.15
C GLU A 258 4.82 -5.89 -30.24
N THR A 259 4.76 -4.75 -30.93
CA THR A 259 5.90 -3.81 -31.04
C THR A 259 6.24 -3.13 -29.71
N LEU A 260 5.24 -2.89 -28.86
CA LEU A 260 5.42 -2.39 -27.51
C LEU A 260 5.87 -3.49 -26.53
N GLY A 261 6.07 -4.74 -26.99
CA GLY A 261 6.50 -5.90 -26.20
C GLY A 261 5.40 -6.53 -25.33
N PHE A 262 4.14 -6.23 -25.63
CA PHE A 262 2.99 -6.92 -25.05
C PHE A 262 2.94 -8.35 -25.58
N ASN A 263 3.09 -9.32 -24.69
CA ASN A 263 3.03 -10.74 -25.04
C ASN A 263 1.55 -11.16 -25.21
N LEU A 264 0.98 -10.91 -26.39
CA LEU A 264 -0.40 -11.28 -26.71
C LEU A 264 -0.64 -12.79 -26.55
N ASP A 265 0.35 -13.61 -26.92
CA ASP A 265 0.31 -15.06 -26.72
C ASP A 265 0.19 -15.44 -25.24
N PHE A 266 0.87 -14.73 -24.33
CA PHE A 266 0.72 -14.96 -22.89
C PHE A 266 -0.70 -14.66 -22.39
N TYR A 267 -1.30 -13.54 -22.82
CA TYR A 267 -2.67 -13.21 -22.42
C TYR A 267 -3.70 -14.14 -23.07
N ALA A 268 -3.50 -14.51 -24.33
CA ALA A 268 -4.36 -15.46 -25.05
C ALA A 268 -4.26 -16.87 -24.46
N ARG A 269 -3.05 -17.39 -24.21
CA ARG A 269 -2.82 -18.67 -23.51
C ARG A 269 -3.38 -18.64 -22.09
N SER A 270 -3.21 -17.54 -21.36
CA SER A 270 -3.81 -17.42 -20.02
C SER A 270 -5.33 -17.38 -19.98
N VAL A 271 -5.98 -16.98 -21.08
CA VAL A 271 -7.44 -16.99 -21.23
C VAL A 271 -7.92 -18.37 -21.70
N GLN A 272 -7.14 -19.06 -22.54
CA GLN A 272 -7.47 -20.37 -23.11
C GLN A 272 -7.09 -21.57 -22.21
N GLU A 273 -5.93 -21.52 -21.56
CA GLU A 273 -5.35 -22.59 -20.74
C GLU A 273 -5.67 -22.45 -19.25
N GLY A 274 -6.28 -21.34 -18.83
CA GLY A 274 -6.40 -20.98 -17.40
C GLY A 274 -5.02 -20.61 -16.81
N PRO A 275 -4.94 -20.32 -15.49
CA PRO A 275 -3.67 -20.05 -14.84
C PRO A 275 -2.75 -21.27 -15.00
N THR A 276 -1.66 -21.14 -15.74
CA THR A 276 -0.79 -22.26 -16.20
C THR A 276 -0.04 -23.01 -15.09
N ASP A 277 -0.29 -22.68 -13.82
CA ASP A 277 0.23 -23.40 -12.67
C ASP A 277 -0.84 -23.37 -11.57
N ASN A 278 -1.54 -24.50 -11.35
CA ASN A 278 -2.54 -24.68 -10.28
C ASN A 278 -1.94 -24.58 -8.86
N VAL A 279 -0.75 -23.97 -8.68
CA VAL A 279 -0.01 -23.83 -7.43
C VAL A 279 -0.85 -23.16 -6.35
N ARG A 280 -1.59 -22.10 -6.69
CA ARG A 280 -2.45 -21.41 -5.72
C ARG A 280 -3.63 -22.27 -5.30
N GLU A 281 -4.33 -22.88 -6.25
CA GLU A 281 -5.48 -23.76 -5.96
C GLU A 281 -5.02 -24.96 -5.13
N ASN A 282 -3.89 -25.56 -5.48
CA ASN A 282 -3.26 -26.63 -4.73
C ASN A 282 -2.89 -26.17 -3.30
N THR A 283 -2.27 -25.00 -3.13
CA THR A 283 -1.96 -24.43 -1.80
C THR A 283 -3.24 -24.25 -0.98
N ILE A 284 -4.31 -23.72 -1.56
CA ILE A 284 -5.61 -23.56 -0.87
C ILE A 284 -6.20 -24.92 -0.49
N SER A 285 -6.18 -25.89 -1.40
CA SER A 285 -6.65 -27.25 -1.13
C SER A 285 -5.85 -27.92 0.00
N GLN A 286 -4.53 -27.78 -0.01
CA GLN A 286 -3.66 -28.28 1.06
C GLN A 286 -3.95 -27.61 2.40
N ILE A 287 -4.18 -26.29 2.42
CA ILE A 287 -4.61 -25.54 3.61
C ILE A 287 -5.93 -26.09 4.15
N ILE A 288 -6.94 -26.26 3.29
CA ILE A 288 -8.26 -26.73 3.70
C ILE A 288 -8.17 -28.17 4.23
N ASN A 289 -7.47 -29.05 3.53
CA ASN A 289 -7.27 -30.43 3.96
C ASN A 289 -6.53 -30.52 5.29
N HIS A 290 -5.48 -29.70 5.48
CA HIS A 290 -4.77 -29.62 6.75
C HIS A 290 -5.69 -29.15 7.88
N LEU A 291 -6.42 -28.06 7.68
CA LEU A 291 -7.34 -27.56 8.69
C LEU A 291 -8.45 -28.58 9.01
N GLN A 292 -8.95 -29.33 8.03
CA GLN A 292 -9.90 -30.41 8.29
C GLN A 292 -9.30 -31.55 9.12
N LEU A 293 -8.09 -31.98 8.77
CA LEU A 293 -7.38 -33.07 9.48
C LEU A 293 -7.10 -32.71 10.94
N TYR A 294 -6.82 -31.44 11.22
CA TYR A 294 -6.48 -30.94 12.55
C TYR A 294 -7.59 -30.10 13.20
N ASN A 295 -8.85 -30.36 12.86
CA ASN A 295 -10.05 -29.75 13.49
C ASN A 295 -10.03 -28.21 13.54
N GLY A 296 -9.44 -27.58 12.53
CA GLY A 296 -9.34 -26.13 12.38
C GLY A 296 -8.37 -25.49 13.37
N LEU A 297 -7.44 -26.23 13.97
CA LEU A 297 -6.46 -25.67 14.88
C LEU A 297 -5.54 -24.65 14.18
N PRO A 298 -5.09 -23.60 14.88
CA PRO A 298 -4.15 -22.63 14.32
C PRO A 298 -2.79 -23.29 14.00
N SER A 299 -2.34 -23.16 12.75
CA SER A 299 -1.07 -23.75 12.30
C SER A 299 0.13 -22.80 12.45
N GLY A 300 -0.10 -21.50 12.62
CA GLY A 300 0.95 -20.50 12.69
C GLY A 300 1.73 -20.29 11.40
N SER A 301 2.97 -19.80 11.51
CA SER A 301 3.86 -19.51 10.38
C SER A 301 5.24 -20.15 10.57
N LEU A 302 5.62 -21.03 9.64
CA LEU A 302 6.92 -21.69 9.64
C LEU A 302 7.94 -20.90 8.82
N SER A 303 9.10 -20.67 9.43
CA SER A 303 10.20 -19.98 8.81
C SER A 303 10.97 -20.91 7.88
N LEU A 304 11.33 -20.41 6.71
CA LEU A 304 12.26 -21.12 5.82
C LEU A 304 13.63 -21.38 6.47
N MET A 305 13.99 -20.61 7.51
CA MET A 305 15.24 -20.81 8.26
C MET A 305 15.19 -21.98 9.25
N TRP A 306 13.99 -22.52 9.52
CA TRP A 306 13.79 -23.64 10.44
C TRP A 306 13.21 -24.83 9.66
N ASN A 307 14.04 -25.84 9.42
CA ASN A 307 13.68 -27.05 8.67
C ASN A 307 13.04 -26.76 7.29
N ASP A 308 13.54 -25.76 6.57
CA ASP A 308 12.98 -25.33 5.26
C ASP A 308 11.49 -24.94 5.31
N GLY A 309 10.98 -24.59 6.49
CA GLY A 309 9.63 -24.12 6.74
C GLY A 309 8.57 -25.16 6.37
N PHE A 310 7.64 -24.77 5.49
CA PHE A 310 6.56 -25.65 5.05
C PHE A 310 6.95 -26.62 3.92
N LYS A 311 8.12 -26.47 3.31
CA LYS A 311 8.53 -27.27 2.15
C LYS A 311 8.51 -28.78 2.41
N PRO A 312 8.99 -29.32 3.54
CA PRO A 312 8.95 -30.76 3.78
C PRO A 312 7.54 -31.32 3.99
N ILE A 313 6.58 -30.46 4.33
CA ILE A 313 5.21 -30.85 4.70
C ILE A 313 4.28 -30.75 3.49
N PHE A 314 4.43 -29.69 2.70
CA PHE A 314 3.50 -29.31 1.64
C PHE A 314 4.14 -29.25 0.24
N GLY A 315 5.47 -29.39 0.16
CA GLY A 315 6.27 -29.29 -1.06
C GLY A 315 6.77 -27.88 -1.36
N ASP A 316 7.65 -27.78 -2.36
CA ASP A 316 8.34 -26.53 -2.73
C ASP A 316 7.41 -25.42 -3.26
N TYR A 317 6.17 -25.74 -3.60
CA TYR A 317 5.19 -24.82 -4.19
C TYR A 317 4.19 -24.25 -3.18
N PHE A 318 4.38 -24.47 -1.88
CA PHE A 318 3.48 -23.97 -0.85
C PHE A 318 3.93 -22.59 -0.32
N PHE A 319 3.18 -21.55 -0.67
CA PHE A 319 3.48 -20.16 -0.29
C PHE A 319 2.32 -19.51 0.46
N LEU A 320 2.44 -19.40 1.78
CA LEU A 320 1.41 -18.79 2.65
C LEU A 320 1.14 -17.32 2.33
N SER A 321 2.12 -16.62 1.75
CA SER A 321 2.00 -15.22 1.34
C SER A 321 1.13 -15.01 0.10
N ASP A 322 0.90 -16.06 -0.69
CA ASP A 322 0.36 -15.98 -2.05
C ASP A 322 -1.12 -16.37 -2.14
N VAL A 323 -1.71 -16.70 -0.99
CA VAL A 323 -3.09 -17.15 -0.79
C VAL A 323 -3.90 -16.22 0.13
N GLY A 324 -3.34 -15.06 0.47
CA GLY A 324 -4.05 -13.95 1.11
C GLY A 324 -4.88 -14.36 2.34
N ILE A 325 -6.20 -14.15 2.29
CA ILE A 325 -7.13 -14.52 3.37
C ILE A 325 -7.04 -16.00 3.79
N PHE A 326 -6.81 -16.92 2.85
CA PHE A 326 -6.65 -18.34 3.19
C PHE A 326 -5.38 -18.60 3.98
N GLY A 327 -4.32 -17.82 3.72
CA GLY A 327 -3.10 -17.82 4.54
C GLY A 327 -3.40 -17.32 5.96
N THR A 328 -4.22 -16.28 6.12
CA THR A 328 -4.70 -15.85 7.44
C THR A 328 -5.52 -16.95 8.13
N VAL A 329 -6.44 -17.61 7.42
CA VAL A 329 -7.23 -18.72 7.98
C VAL A 329 -6.33 -19.88 8.40
N PHE A 330 -5.29 -20.21 7.64
CA PHE A 330 -4.33 -21.24 8.02
C PHE A 330 -3.54 -20.88 9.29
N ARG A 331 -3.03 -19.65 9.38
CA ARG A 331 -2.27 -19.18 10.56
C ARG A 331 -3.08 -19.24 11.83
N PHE A 332 -4.34 -18.81 11.76
CA PHE A 332 -5.21 -18.61 12.93
C PHE A 332 -6.25 -19.71 13.13
N GLY A 333 -6.42 -20.64 12.19
CA GLY A 333 -7.44 -21.68 12.26
C GLY A 333 -8.84 -21.12 12.51
N PHE A 334 -9.57 -21.72 13.45
CA PHE A 334 -10.91 -21.27 13.88
C PHE A 334 -10.91 -19.86 14.49
N LEU A 335 -9.78 -19.37 15.02
CA LEU A 335 -9.67 -18.01 15.57
C LEU A 335 -9.76 -16.93 14.49
N SER A 336 -9.59 -17.29 13.21
CA SER A 336 -9.75 -16.37 12.09
C SER A 336 -11.12 -15.68 12.08
N VAL A 337 -12.18 -16.36 12.55
CA VAL A 337 -13.55 -15.82 12.70
C VAL A 337 -13.59 -14.61 13.63
N LEU A 338 -12.66 -14.50 14.58
CA LEU A 338 -12.53 -13.35 15.48
C LEU A 338 -11.45 -12.39 15.01
N VAL A 339 -10.28 -12.90 14.62
CA VAL A 339 -9.10 -12.11 14.25
C VAL A 339 -9.41 -11.20 13.05
N ILE A 340 -10.11 -11.71 12.04
CA ILE A 340 -10.48 -10.95 10.85
C ILE A 340 -11.37 -9.75 11.20
N PRO A 341 -12.58 -9.92 11.79
CA PRO A 341 -13.46 -8.79 12.08
C PRO A 341 -12.85 -7.82 13.10
N ILE A 342 -12.10 -8.30 14.10
CA ILE A 342 -11.40 -7.43 15.05
C ILE A 342 -10.32 -6.63 14.32
N GLY A 343 -9.52 -7.26 13.46
CA GLY A 343 -8.51 -6.59 12.64
C GLY A 343 -9.12 -5.48 11.78
N LEU A 344 -10.21 -5.77 11.06
CA LEU A 344 -10.95 -4.78 10.27
C LEU A 344 -11.51 -3.64 11.13
N ALA A 345 -12.10 -3.97 12.28
CA ALA A 345 -12.65 -2.99 13.20
C ALA A 345 -11.55 -2.07 13.75
N VAL A 346 -10.39 -2.61 14.15
CA VAL A 346 -9.25 -1.82 14.59
C VAL A 346 -8.79 -0.86 13.48
N HIS A 347 -8.66 -1.33 12.23
CA HIS A 347 -8.27 -0.47 11.12
C HIS A 347 -9.26 0.69 10.92
N TYR A 348 -10.55 0.37 10.89
CA TYR A 348 -11.61 1.37 10.74
C TYR A 348 -11.64 2.37 11.90
N LEU A 349 -11.57 1.88 13.14
CA LEU A 349 -11.63 2.71 14.34
C LEU A 349 -10.41 3.63 14.46
N VAL A 350 -9.21 3.13 14.15
CA VAL A 350 -7.98 3.96 14.14
C VAL A 350 -8.08 5.02 13.06
N ALA A 351 -8.45 4.66 11.82
CA ALA A 351 -8.63 5.62 10.73
C ALA A 351 -9.62 6.73 11.12
N ARG A 352 -10.81 6.35 11.62
CA ARG A 352 -11.87 7.29 12.02
C ARG A 352 -11.48 8.17 13.20
N LYS A 353 -10.67 7.65 14.13
CA LYS A 353 -10.15 8.42 15.27
C LYS A 353 -9.02 9.37 14.87
N LEU A 354 -8.29 9.09 13.79
CA LEU A 354 -7.27 9.99 13.23
C LEU A 354 -7.93 11.14 12.46
N SER A 355 -8.88 10.86 11.57
CA SER A 355 -9.74 11.87 10.93
C SER A 355 -11.10 11.26 10.55
N ARG A 356 -12.17 12.06 10.64
CA ARG A 356 -13.52 11.63 10.27
C ARG A 356 -13.72 11.51 8.75
N ASP A 357 -12.96 12.26 7.95
CA ASP A 357 -13.03 12.17 6.49
C ASP A 357 -12.20 10.99 5.99
N LEU A 358 -12.88 9.90 5.65
CA LEU A 358 -12.28 8.67 5.16
C LEU A 358 -12.28 8.56 3.63
N GLU A 359 -12.71 9.59 2.89
CA GLU A 359 -13.04 9.47 1.45
C GLU A 359 -11.92 8.81 0.61
N PHE A 360 -10.69 9.32 0.72
CA PHE A 360 -9.54 8.76 0.00
C PHE A 360 -9.04 7.44 0.60
N THR A 361 -8.81 7.41 1.91
CA THR A 361 -8.15 6.28 2.61
C THR A 361 -9.02 5.02 2.64
N LEU A 362 -10.34 5.17 2.80
CA LEU A 362 -11.29 4.06 2.67
C LEU A 362 -11.36 3.55 1.23
N ALA A 363 -11.34 4.43 0.23
CA ALA A 363 -11.34 4.00 -1.18
C ALA A 363 -10.10 3.16 -1.51
N VAL A 364 -8.91 3.56 -1.02
CA VAL A 364 -7.69 2.75 -1.18
C VAL A 364 -7.83 1.41 -0.45
N PHE A 365 -8.28 1.42 0.81
CA PHE A 365 -8.44 0.19 1.59
C PHE A 365 -9.43 -0.80 0.96
N LEU A 366 -10.58 -0.32 0.48
CA LEU A 366 -11.57 -1.14 -0.23
C LEU A 366 -11.04 -1.66 -1.58
N ALA A 367 -10.23 -0.88 -2.29
CA ALA A 367 -9.59 -1.36 -3.51
C ALA A 367 -8.64 -2.53 -3.22
N PHE A 368 -7.87 -2.47 -2.12
CA PHE A 368 -7.03 -3.58 -1.67
C PHE A 368 -7.82 -4.80 -1.19
N MET A 369 -9.00 -4.60 -0.59
CA MET A 369 -9.86 -5.71 -0.18
C MET A 369 -10.25 -6.63 -1.34
N VAL A 370 -10.39 -6.09 -2.55
CA VAL A 370 -10.75 -6.88 -3.74
C VAL A 370 -9.68 -7.93 -4.08
N ILE A 371 -8.42 -7.66 -3.75
CA ILE A 371 -7.31 -8.60 -3.97
C ILE A 371 -6.88 -9.33 -2.69
N TRP A 372 -7.60 -9.17 -1.58
CA TRP A 372 -7.25 -9.83 -0.32
C TRP A 372 -7.21 -11.36 -0.43
N PRO A 373 -8.04 -12.05 -1.24
CA PRO A 373 -7.86 -13.50 -1.45
C PRO A 373 -6.51 -13.88 -2.08
N LEU A 374 -5.79 -12.91 -2.66
CA LEU A 374 -4.58 -13.10 -3.43
C LEU A 374 -3.34 -12.50 -2.76
N GLN A 375 -3.52 -11.65 -1.74
CA GLN A 375 -2.44 -10.97 -1.03
C GLN A 375 -2.82 -10.74 0.43
N GLY A 376 -1.92 -11.06 1.36
CA GLY A 376 -2.17 -10.95 2.81
C GLY A 376 -2.31 -9.51 3.31
N LEU A 377 -3.53 -9.00 3.42
CA LEU A 377 -3.75 -7.60 3.83
C LEU A 377 -3.19 -7.32 5.23
N PHE A 378 -3.32 -8.26 6.17
CA PHE A 378 -2.88 -8.07 7.55
C PHE A 378 -1.41 -8.42 7.76
N GLU A 379 -0.83 -9.18 6.87
CA GLU A 379 0.57 -9.59 6.90
C GLU A 379 1.48 -8.51 6.28
N TYR A 380 0.94 -7.65 5.40
CA TYR A 380 1.63 -6.52 4.77
C TYR A 380 1.18 -5.14 5.34
N GLN A 381 1.52 -4.88 6.60
CA GLN A 381 1.03 -3.69 7.33
C GLN A 381 1.66 -2.35 6.92
N GLY A 382 2.70 -2.33 6.09
CA GLY A 382 3.33 -1.09 5.61
C GLY A 382 2.36 -0.18 4.85
N THR A 383 1.44 -0.76 4.07
CA THR A 383 0.40 -0.02 3.33
C THR A 383 -0.61 0.62 4.30
N SER A 384 -1.13 -0.15 5.26
CA SER A 384 -2.06 0.35 6.29
C SER A 384 -1.42 1.48 7.11
N ALA A 385 -0.16 1.33 7.48
CA ALA A 385 0.61 2.37 8.17
C ALA A 385 0.68 3.67 7.37
N LEU A 386 1.00 3.61 6.07
CA LEU A 386 1.03 4.81 5.22
C LEU A 386 -0.35 5.47 5.10
N LEU A 387 -1.43 4.69 5.00
CA LEU A 387 -2.79 5.22 5.00
C LEU A 387 -3.14 5.93 6.31
N PHE A 388 -2.70 5.42 7.46
CA PHE A 388 -2.88 6.11 8.73
C PHE A 388 -2.05 7.38 8.85
N VAL A 389 -0.84 7.41 8.28
CA VAL A 389 -0.07 8.66 8.18
C VAL A 389 -0.84 9.70 7.37
N MET A 390 -1.35 9.34 6.20
CA MET A 390 -2.20 10.23 5.40
C MET A 390 -3.40 10.72 6.20
N GLN A 391 -4.07 9.82 6.93
CA GLN A 391 -5.22 10.16 7.76
C GLN A 391 -4.88 11.10 8.92
N ALA A 392 -3.71 10.94 9.55
CA ALA A 392 -3.21 11.83 10.59
C ALA A 392 -2.88 13.21 10.03
N LEU A 393 -2.26 13.26 8.84
CA LEU A 393 -1.91 14.49 8.14
C LEU A 393 -3.14 15.29 7.71
N LYS A 394 -4.28 14.65 7.41
CA LYS A 394 -5.55 15.36 7.17
C LYS A 394 -5.93 16.25 8.35
N THR A 395 -5.83 15.74 9.57
CA THR A 395 -6.17 16.51 10.79
C THR A 395 -5.12 17.57 11.09
N PHE A 396 -3.85 17.30 10.75
CA PHE A 396 -2.77 18.26 10.96
C PHE A 396 -2.82 19.45 9.99
N HIS A 397 -3.11 19.20 8.71
CA HIS A 397 -3.20 20.24 7.68
C HIS A 397 -4.60 20.83 7.51
N GLY A 398 -5.64 20.09 7.87
CA GLY A 398 -7.03 20.51 7.77
C GLY A 398 -7.64 20.89 9.12
N ALA A 399 -7.77 22.19 9.39
CA ALA A 399 -8.81 22.74 10.29
C ALA A 399 -9.11 24.20 9.91
N PRO A 400 -10.37 24.68 9.97
CA PRO A 400 -11.48 24.13 10.74
C PRO A 400 -12.45 23.30 9.88
N GLN A 401 -13.03 22.28 10.51
CA GLN A 401 -14.30 21.70 10.08
C GLN A 401 -15.30 22.84 9.96
N TYR A 402 -15.86 23.06 8.77
CA TYR A 402 -17.10 23.82 8.67
C TYR A 402 -18.12 23.12 9.55
N ASP A 403 -18.55 23.79 10.62
CA ASP A 403 -19.82 23.49 11.26
C ASP A 403 -20.87 23.51 10.17
N VAL A 404 -21.30 22.32 9.75
CA VAL A 404 -22.55 22.13 9.01
C VAL A 404 -23.67 22.30 10.03
N LEU A 405 -23.82 23.50 10.60
CA LEU A 405 -24.89 23.89 11.53
C LEU A 405 -24.93 25.42 11.69
N THR A 406 -25.12 26.15 10.59
CA THR A 406 -25.95 27.38 10.55
C THR A 406 -25.90 27.93 9.14
N MET A 407 -26.97 27.71 8.37
CA MET A 407 -27.62 28.72 7.52
C MET A 407 -28.87 28.03 6.95
N HIS A 408 -29.84 27.79 7.83
CA HIS A 408 -31.21 27.86 7.37
C HIS A 408 -31.44 29.32 6.98
N GLU A 409 -31.90 29.50 5.76
CA GLU A 409 -32.41 30.74 5.19
C GLU A 409 -33.18 31.59 6.23
N ARG A 410 -32.79 32.86 6.35
CA ARG A 410 -33.76 33.93 6.51
C ARG A 410 -33.43 35.03 5.49
N PRO A 411 -34.32 35.33 4.54
CA PRO A 411 -34.15 36.48 3.66
C PRO A 411 -34.59 37.76 4.37
N GLY A 412 -33.84 38.85 4.15
CA GLY A 412 -34.33 40.21 4.34
C GLY A 412 -33.69 40.99 5.50
N ALA A 413 -32.70 41.83 5.17
CA ALA A 413 -32.70 43.28 5.46
C ALA A 413 -31.37 43.90 5.00
N LEU A 414 -31.48 44.98 4.22
CA LEU A 414 -30.40 45.79 3.64
C LEU A 414 -29.56 46.53 4.71
N PRO A 415 -28.33 46.97 4.38
CA PRO A 415 -27.40 47.55 5.35
C PRO A 415 -27.62 49.08 5.49
N PRO A 416 -27.34 49.66 6.66
CA PRO A 416 -26.94 51.05 6.73
C PRO A 416 -25.52 51.18 7.30
N GLY A 417 -24.70 51.96 6.61
CA GLY A 417 -23.35 52.30 7.03
C GLY A 417 -23.30 53.30 8.18
N ARG A 418 -22.15 53.30 8.87
CA ARG A 418 -21.36 54.46 9.31
C ARG A 418 -20.16 53.95 10.12
N GLN A 419 -18.96 54.38 9.72
CA GLN A 419 -17.70 54.31 10.48
C GLN A 419 -17.74 55.30 11.69
N PRO A 420 -16.68 55.48 12.51
CA PRO A 420 -15.93 54.51 13.33
C PRO A 420 -15.59 55.04 14.78
N LEU A 421 -14.99 54.16 15.63
CA LEU A 421 -14.17 54.41 16.85
C LEU A 421 -14.85 55.07 18.11
N PRO A 422 -14.21 55.12 19.31
CA PRO A 422 -13.32 54.19 20.05
C PRO A 422 -13.72 54.00 21.54
N VAL A 423 -13.21 52.97 22.25
CA VAL A 423 -12.51 53.00 23.55
C VAL A 423 -11.71 51.71 23.67
#